data_AF-A0A060GPW9-F1
#
_entry.id   AF-A0A060GPW9-F1
#
_cell.length_a   1.000
_cell.length_b   1.000
_cell.length_c   1.000
_cell.angle_alpha   90.00
_cell.angle_beta   90.00
_cell.angle_gamma   90.00
#
_symmetry.space_group_name_H-M   'P 1'
#
loop_
_entity.id
_entity.type
_entity.pdbx_description
1 polymer ?
#
loop_
_entity_poly.entity_id
_entity_poly.type
_entity_poly.pdbx_seq_one_letter_code
_entity_poly.pdbx_strand_id
1 'polypeptide(L)'
;MTHQTHAYHMVNPSPWPLTGALSALLMTSGLIMWFHYNSMALLTLGFTTNLLTMYQWWRDVIREGTFQGHHTPIVQKGLRYGMVLFIVSEVFFFAGFFWAF
;
A
#
# COMPACT_ATOMS: atom_id res chain seq x y z
N MET A 1 -20.51 -22.63 14.58
CA MET A 1 -19.46 -23.20 13.73
C MET A 1 -18.18 -22.40 13.97
N THR A 2 -17.10 -23.06 14.40
CA THR A 2 -15.85 -22.41 14.84
C THR A 2 -14.74 -22.46 13.78
N HIS A 3 -14.93 -23.23 12.71
CA HIS A 3 -13.96 -23.41 11.63
C HIS A 3 -14.49 -22.80 10.33
N GLN A 4 -13.61 -22.16 9.57
CA GLN A 4 -13.94 -21.58 8.26
C GLN A 4 -14.10 -22.69 7.21
N THR A 5 -15.09 -22.57 6.34
CA THR A 5 -15.36 -23.54 5.26
C THR A 5 -15.06 -22.98 3.87
N HIS A 6 -14.52 -21.77 3.79
CA HIS A 6 -14.12 -21.10 2.55
C HIS A 6 -12.60 -20.97 2.45
N ALA A 7 -12.09 -20.85 1.22
CA ALA A 7 -10.66 -20.76 0.94
C ALA A 7 -10.09 -19.31 0.94
N TYR A 8 -10.91 -18.32 1.35
CA TYR A 8 -10.47 -16.93 1.48
C TYR A 8 -9.67 -16.68 2.75
N HIS A 9 -8.76 -15.72 2.70
CA HIS A 9 -7.96 -15.28 3.83
C HIS A 9 -8.70 -14.20 4.63
N MET A 10 -8.95 -14.45 5.90
CA MET A 10 -9.46 -13.47 6.85
C MET A 10 -8.28 -12.79 7.55
N VAL A 11 -7.89 -11.62 7.05
CA VAL A 11 -6.74 -10.86 7.56
C VAL A 11 -6.99 -10.35 8.97
N ASN A 12 -5.98 -10.41 9.83
CA ASN A 12 -6.06 -9.86 11.19
C ASN A 12 -6.14 -8.33 11.17
N PRO A 13 -6.72 -7.71 12.21
CA PRO A 13 -6.65 -6.26 12.37
C PRO A 13 -5.20 -5.77 12.32
N SER A 14 -4.93 -4.79 11.45
CA SER A 14 -3.59 -4.26 11.21
C SER A 14 -3.55 -2.74 11.40
N PRO A 15 -2.49 -2.18 12.01
CA PRO A 15 -2.32 -0.74 12.13
C PRO A 15 -1.83 -0.09 10.83
N TRP A 16 -1.34 -0.87 9.87
CA TRP A 16 -0.65 -0.35 8.68
C TRP A 16 -1.51 0.58 7.81
N PRO A 17 -2.82 0.30 7.57
CA PRO A 17 -3.68 1.23 6.85
C PRO A 17 -3.77 2.62 7.50
N LEU A 18 -3.86 2.68 8.83
CA LEU A 18 -3.91 3.95 9.56
C LEU A 18 -2.58 4.70 9.44
N THR A 19 -1.46 4.00 9.66
CA THR A 19 -0.13 4.63 9.55
C THR A 19 0.16 5.10 8.12
N GLY A 20 -0.29 4.36 7.10
CA GLY A 20 -0.16 4.73 5.70
C GLY A 20 -0.96 5.99 5.37
N ALA A 21 -2.22 6.06 5.82
CA ALA A 21 -3.06 7.26 5.65
C ALA A 21 -2.43 8.50 6.30
N LEU A 22 -1.92 8.38 7.52
CA LEU A 22 -1.21 9.47 8.19
C LEU A 22 0.09 9.85 7.47
N SER A 23 0.84 8.88 6.94
CA SER A 23 2.06 9.18 6.17
C SER A 23 1.76 9.95 4.88
N ALA A 24 0.66 9.64 4.19
CA ALA A 24 0.22 10.39 3.02
C ALA A 24 -0.17 11.84 3.36
N LEU A 25 -0.86 12.04 4.49
CA LEU A 25 -1.17 13.37 5.02
C LEU A 25 0.12 14.16 5.31
N LEU A 26 1.11 13.54 5.96
CA LEU A 26 2.40 14.16 6.27
C LEU A 26 3.19 14.52 5.00
N MET A 27 3.20 13.65 3.99
CA MET A 27 3.90 13.92 2.73
C MET A 27 3.25 15.07 1.95
N THR A 28 1.92 15.06 1.80
CA THR A 28 1.18 16.10 1.08
C THR A 28 1.28 17.47 1.77
N SER A 29 1.05 17.53 3.08
CA SER A 29 1.27 18.77 3.85
C SER A 29 2.75 19.15 3.90
N GLY A 30 3.67 18.18 3.88
CA GLY A 30 5.11 18.41 3.84
C GLY A 30 5.57 19.06 2.54
N LEU A 31 4.98 18.69 1.40
CA LEU A 31 5.22 19.36 0.12
C LEU A 31 4.75 20.82 0.16
N ILE A 32 3.60 21.11 0.76
CA ILE A 32 3.12 22.48 0.97
C ILE A 32 4.12 23.26 1.83
N MET A 33 4.59 22.68 2.94
CA MET A 33 5.58 23.30 3.82
C MET A 33 6.91 23.57 3.13
N TRP A 34 7.33 22.67 2.24
CA TRP A 34 8.55 22.85 1.47
C TRP A 34 8.39 23.98 0.45
N PHE A 35 7.33 23.98 -0.37
CA PHE A 35 7.16 24.96 -1.44
C PHE A 35 6.84 26.38 -0.95
N HIS A 36 6.11 26.54 0.16
CA HIS A 36 5.69 27.85 0.64
C HIS A 36 6.52 28.39 1.81
N TYR A 37 7.12 27.51 2.61
CA TYR A 37 7.83 27.90 3.84
C TYR A 37 9.28 27.38 3.89
N ASN A 38 9.78 26.78 2.81
CA ASN A 38 11.13 26.23 2.68
C ASN A 38 11.53 25.25 3.81
N SER A 39 10.56 24.56 4.42
CA SER A 39 10.79 23.60 5.49
C SER A 39 10.56 22.18 5.01
N MET A 40 11.60 21.35 5.04
CA MET A 40 11.52 19.93 4.64
C MET A 40 11.22 18.99 5.81
N ALA A 41 11.20 19.47 7.06
CA ALA A 41 11.10 18.60 8.23
C ALA A 41 9.89 17.66 8.18
N LEU A 42 8.70 18.21 7.87
CA LEU A 42 7.46 17.43 7.79
C LEU A 42 7.49 16.43 6.62
N LEU A 43 8.06 16.82 5.48
CA LEU A 43 8.20 15.96 4.31
C LEU A 43 9.11 14.76 4.60
N THR A 44 10.26 14.98 5.26
CA THR A 44 11.18 13.90 5.65
C THR A 44 10.54 12.94 6.66
N LEU A 45 9.73 13.45 7.59
CA LEU A 45 8.94 12.61 8.51
C LEU A 45 7.87 11.79 7.76
N GLY A 46 7.19 12.40 6.79
CA GLY A 46 6.22 11.71 5.93
C GLY A 46 6.87 10.55 5.16
N PHE A 47 8.03 10.80 4.54
CA PHE A 47 8.76 9.76 3.81
C PHE A 47 9.25 8.63 4.72
N THR A 48 9.81 8.95 5.90
CA THR A 48 10.30 7.92 6.83
C THR A 48 9.16 7.05 7.36
N THR A 49 8.03 7.64 7.76
CA THR A 49 6.85 6.88 8.20
C THR A 49 6.24 6.05 7.08
N ASN A 50 6.16 6.58 5.85
CA ASN A 50 5.66 5.82 4.70
C ASN A 50 6.53 4.58 4.38
N LEU A 51 7.86 4.73 4.38
CA LEU A 51 8.79 3.61 4.18
C LEU A 51 8.65 2.55 5.27
N LEU A 52 8.51 2.96 6.53
CA LEU A 52 8.29 2.04 7.65
C LEU A 52 6.95 1.30 7.51
N THR A 53 5.88 1.98 7.10
CA THR A 53 4.58 1.34 6.85
C THR A 53 4.69 0.31 5.74
N MET A 54 5.26 0.66 4.58
CA MET A 54 5.43 -0.27 3.46
C MET A 54 6.26 -1.50 3.85
N TYR A 55 7.39 -1.30 4.55
CA TYR A 55 8.24 -2.39 5.02
C TYR A 55 7.50 -3.35 5.95
N GLN A 56 6.83 -2.82 6.98
CA GLN A 56 6.14 -3.66 7.97
C GLN A 56 4.90 -4.35 7.38
N TRP A 57 4.17 -3.66 6.51
CA TRP A 57 3.00 -4.22 5.84
C TRP A 57 3.41 -5.38 4.92
N TRP A 58 4.38 -5.17 4.03
CA TRP A 58 4.82 -6.25 3.14
C TRP A 58 5.49 -7.40 3.89
N ARG A 59 6.20 -7.12 4.99
CA ARG A 59 6.69 -8.17 5.90
C ARG A 59 5.55 -9.05 6.40
N ASP A 60 4.43 -8.46 6.79
CA ASP A 60 3.29 -9.23 7.31
C ASP A 60 2.60 -10.03 6.20
N VAL A 61 2.47 -9.47 4.99
CA VAL A 61 1.99 -10.22 3.80
C VAL A 61 2.90 -11.42 3.47
N ILE A 62 4.22 -11.27 3.59
CA ILE A 62 5.18 -12.38 3.41
C ILE A 62 4.94 -13.45 4.47
N ARG A 63 4.67 -13.06 5.72
CA ARG A 63 4.39 -14.00 6.82
C ARG A 63 3.09 -14.77 6.60
N GLU A 64 2.04 -14.05 6.25
CA GLU A 64 0.71 -14.60 5.94
C GLU A 64 0.77 -15.60 4.76
N GLY A 65 1.53 -15.26 3.72
CA GLY A 65 1.71 -16.13 2.55
C GLY A 65 2.63 -17.32 2.81
N THR A 66 3.85 -17.07 3.27
CA THR A 66 4.94 -18.06 3.30
C THR A 66 4.93 -18.92 4.55
N PHE A 67 4.71 -18.32 5.71
CA PHE A 67 4.87 -19.01 7.00
C PHE A 67 3.53 -19.49 7.57
N GLN A 68 2.41 -18.83 7.24
CA GLN A 68 1.07 -19.21 7.70
C GLN A 68 0.24 -19.93 6.64
N GLY A 69 0.64 -19.87 5.36
CA GLY A 69 0.01 -20.61 4.27
C GLY A 69 -1.38 -20.09 3.87
N HIS A 70 -1.72 -18.84 4.17
CA HIS A 70 -3.04 -18.28 3.89
C HIS A 70 -3.28 -17.98 2.39
N HIS A 71 -2.24 -18.01 1.56
CA HIS A 71 -2.35 -17.75 0.11
C HIS A 71 -2.75 -19.00 -0.68
N THR A 72 -3.99 -19.45 -0.50
CA THR A 72 -4.60 -20.52 -1.30
C THR A 72 -4.66 -20.15 -2.80
N PRO A 73 -4.88 -21.10 -3.73
CA PRO A 73 -4.96 -20.79 -5.15
C PRO A 73 -6.01 -19.72 -5.51
N ILE A 74 -7.12 -19.65 -4.76
CA ILE A 74 -8.17 -18.63 -4.94
C ILE A 74 -7.63 -17.24 -4.53
N VAL A 75 -6.94 -17.14 -3.40
CA VAL A 75 -6.31 -15.90 -2.93
C VAL A 75 -5.23 -15.44 -3.92
N GLN A 76 -4.38 -16.34 -4.39
CA GLN A 76 -3.34 -16.03 -5.39
C GLN A 76 -3.94 -15.53 -6.70
N LYS A 77 -5.06 -16.12 -7.15
CA LYS A 77 -5.78 -15.63 -8.34
C LYS A 77 -6.27 -14.20 -8.12
N GLY A 78 -6.77 -13.88 -6.93
CA GLY A 78 -7.13 -12.51 -6.53
C GLY A 78 -5.94 -11.54 -6.59
N LEU A 79 -4.79 -11.92 -6.04
CA LEU A 79 -3.57 -11.10 -6.08
C LEU A 79 -3.10 -10.83 -7.52
N ARG A 80 -3.21 -11.81 -8.43
CA ARG A 80 -2.90 -11.62 -9.86
C ARG A 80 -3.83 -10.59 -10.51
N TYR A 81 -5.13 -10.67 -10.25
CA TYR A 81 -6.07 -9.65 -10.75
C TYR A 81 -5.75 -8.27 -10.18
N GLY A 82 -5.45 -8.17 -8.89
CA GLY A 82 -5.04 -6.92 -8.25
C GLY A 82 -3.82 -6.29 -8.93
N MET A 83 -2.78 -7.09 -9.22
CA MET A 83 -1.58 -6.60 -9.90
C MET A 83 -1.86 -6.16 -11.34
N VAL A 84 -2.66 -6.92 -12.09
CA VAL A 84 -3.05 -6.53 -13.46
C VAL A 84 -3.79 -5.20 -13.45
N LEU A 85 -4.76 -5.02 -12.55
CA LEU A 85 -5.53 -3.77 -12.46
C LEU A 85 -4.65 -2.59 -12.02
N PHE A 86 -3.71 -2.80 -11.09
CA PHE A 86 -2.74 -1.78 -10.69
C PHE A 86 -1.84 -1.35 -11.86
N ILE A 87 -1.31 -2.29 -12.63
CA ILE A 87 -0.51 -1.97 -13.84
C ILE A 87 -1.35 -1.22 -14.87
N VAL A 88 -2.62 -1.62 -15.06
CA VAL A 88 -3.53 -0.92 -15.97
C VAL A 88 -3.71 0.54 -15.53
N SER A 89 -3.90 0.83 -14.24
CA SER A 89 -3.98 2.23 -13.78
C SER A 89 -2.71 3.04 -14.04
N GLU A 90 -1.53 2.43 -13.91
CA GLU A 90 -0.26 3.10 -14.25
C GLU A 90 -0.15 3.41 -15.74
N VAL A 91 -0.62 2.52 -16.63
CA VAL A 91 -0.68 2.78 -18.07
C VAL A 91 -1.56 4.00 -18.37
N PHE A 92 -2.71 4.14 -17.72
CA PHE A 92 -3.58 5.32 -17.88
C PHE A 92 -2.96 6.60 -17.30
N PHE A 93 -2.24 6.50 -16.19
CA PHE A 93 -1.46 7.63 -15.67
C PHE A 93 -0.45 8.14 -16.70
N PHE A 94 0.31 7.24 -17.34
CA PHE A 94 1.23 7.62 -18.42
C PHE A 94 0.52 8.10 -19.69
N ALA A 95 -0.61 7.52 -20.06
CA ALA A 95 -1.43 7.98 -21.18
C ALA A 95 -1.84 9.45 -21.03
N GLY A 96 -2.04 9.94 -19.80
CA GLY A 96 -2.28 11.36 -19.53
C GLY A 96 -1.13 12.27 -19.96
N PHE A 97 0.13 11.86 -19.79
CA PHE A 97 1.28 12.62 -20.29
C PHE A 97 1.41 12.55 -21.80
N PHE A 98 1.07 11.41 -22.44
CA PHE A 98 1.04 11.32 -23.90
C PHE A 98 -0.07 12.16 -24.51
N TRP A 99 -1.21 12.31 -23.84
CA TRP A 99 -2.27 13.24 -24.26
C TRP A 99 -1.75 14.69 -24.27
N ALA A 100 -0.94 15.06 -23.27
CA ALA A 100 -0.43 16.42 -23.13
C ALA A 100 0.60 16.83 -24.20
N PHE A 101 1.14 15.88 -24.98
CA PHE A 101 2.05 16.10 -26.09
C PHE A 101 1.30 16.39 -27.40
#